data_AF-A0A212C5B6-F1
#
_entry.id   AF-A0A212C5B6-F1
#
_cell.length_a   1.000
_cell.length_b   1.000
_cell.length_c   1.000
_cell.angle_alpha   90.00
_cell.angle_beta   90.00
_cell.angle_gamma   90.00
#
_symmetry.space_group_name_H-M   'P 1'
#
loop_
_entity.id
_entity.type
_entity.pdbx_description
1 polymer ?
#
loop_
_entity_poly.entity_id
_entity_poly.type
_entity_poly.pdbx_seq_one_letter_code
_entity_poly.pdbx_strand_id
1 'polypeptide(L)'
;CFISGPENPWLVQAYVSAAKHPFASVVAQEVFQSGIIPSDTDFRIYRDFGNIPGIDLAFIENGYIYHTKYDTADRILTDSIQRAGDNILAVLKYLATSDMLASSSKYQHGNMVFFDVLGLFVIAYPSRVGSIINYMVVMAVVLYLGRKLLHPKYKTATYTKDFFCGLGITLISWFTSLVTVLIIAVFISLIGQSLSWYNHFYVSVCLYGTAAVAKIIFIHTLAKRFYYVNASGQYLGEVFFDVSLFVHCGFLTALTYRGLCSAFISAVWVAFPLLTKLCVQKDLKQHGAGGKFIAFYLLGMFIPYLYALYLIWAVFEMFTPILGRSGSEIPPDVVLASVLAGCTMILSSYFINFIYLVKSTKRTMLSLTLVCTVTFLLVCSGTFFPYSSNPASPKPKRVFLQHITRTFHGLDGNVVKRDSGVWINGFDYTGMSHITPHVPEINDTVRADCEESAPLCGFPWYLPVHFLIRKNWYLPAPEVSPREPAHFRLVSKEQTPWDSIKLTFEAT
;
A
#
# COMPACT_ATOMS: atom_id res chain seq x y z
N CYS A 1 12.01 -4.11 8.07
CA CYS A 1 12.03 -3.51 6.72
C CYS A 1 13.45 -3.05 6.43
N PHE A 2 13.97 -3.40 5.27
CA PHE A 2 15.33 -3.06 4.82
C PHE A 2 15.21 -2.06 3.67
N ILE A 3 15.85 -0.90 3.80
CA ILE A 3 15.95 0.11 2.74
C ILE A 3 17.44 0.42 2.54
N SER A 4 17.91 0.29 1.31
CA SER A 4 19.27 0.69 0.94
C SER A 4 19.27 2.07 0.30
N GLY A 5 20.34 2.85 0.53
CA GLY A 5 20.60 4.05 -0.26
C GLY A 5 20.72 3.71 -1.76
N PRO A 6 20.28 4.60 -2.68
CA PRO A 6 20.36 4.36 -4.12
C PRO A 6 21.82 4.07 -4.55
N GLU A 7 21.99 3.28 -5.61
CA GLU A 7 23.29 2.97 -6.24
C GLU A 7 24.34 2.25 -5.37
N ASN A 8 23.94 1.70 -4.22
CA ASN A 8 24.83 0.97 -3.30
C ASN A 8 24.46 -0.52 -3.19
N PRO A 9 24.56 -1.29 -4.30
CA PRO A 9 24.16 -2.70 -4.35
C PRO A 9 25.01 -3.59 -3.41
N TRP A 10 26.22 -3.14 -3.11
CA TRP A 10 27.17 -3.79 -2.23
C TRP A 10 26.68 -3.89 -0.78
N LEU A 11 25.88 -2.92 -0.30
CA LEU A 11 25.26 -2.99 1.04
C LEU A 11 24.19 -4.06 1.11
N VAL A 12 23.40 -4.21 0.05
CA VAL A 12 22.40 -5.29 -0.08
C VAL A 12 23.13 -6.65 -0.07
N GLN A 13 24.21 -6.78 -0.83
CA GLN A 13 25.00 -8.01 -0.86
C GLN A 13 25.64 -8.33 0.49
N ALA A 14 26.18 -7.34 1.18
CA ALA A 14 26.72 -7.51 2.52
C ALA A 14 25.64 -7.97 3.51
N TYR A 15 24.45 -7.36 3.45
CA TYR A 15 23.31 -7.78 4.27
C TYR A 15 22.91 -9.22 3.97
N VAL A 16 22.71 -9.59 2.71
CA VAL A 16 22.29 -10.94 2.30
C VAL A 16 23.33 -12.00 2.64
N SER A 17 24.63 -11.66 2.56
CA SER A 17 25.72 -12.61 2.83
C SER A 17 25.94 -12.85 4.33
N ALA A 18 25.70 -11.85 5.17
CA ALA A 18 26.10 -11.88 6.57
C ALA A 18 24.94 -11.91 7.58
N ALA A 19 23.76 -11.38 7.24
CA ALA A 19 22.63 -11.37 8.16
C ALA A 19 22.20 -12.80 8.52
N LYS A 20 22.05 -13.09 9.82
CA LYS A 20 21.64 -14.41 10.33
C LYS A 20 20.16 -14.70 10.11
N HIS A 21 19.35 -13.65 10.10
CA HIS A 21 17.89 -13.67 9.96
C HIS A 21 17.47 -12.66 8.89
N PRO A 22 17.83 -12.88 7.62
CA PRO A 22 17.67 -11.87 6.58
C PRO A 22 16.18 -11.65 6.26
N PHE A 23 15.75 -10.39 6.29
CA PHE A 23 14.41 -9.97 5.90
C PHE A 23 14.48 -8.69 5.08
N ALA A 24 14.19 -8.76 3.79
CA ALA A 24 14.32 -7.64 2.88
C ALA A 24 13.27 -7.70 1.77
N SER A 25 12.74 -6.55 1.37
CA SER A 25 11.74 -6.46 0.31
C SER A 25 11.99 -5.22 -0.56
N VAL A 26 12.31 -5.43 -1.83
CA VAL A 26 12.48 -4.33 -2.79
C VAL A 26 11.17 -3.57 -3.03
N VAL A 27 10.02 -4.22 -2.84
CA VAL A 27 8.71 -3.54 -2.90
C VAL A 27 8.61 -2.48 -1.81
N ALA A 28 9.02 -2.82 -0.59
CA ALA A 28 9.01 -1.86 0.50
C ALA A 28 9.94 -0.68 0.19
N GLN A 29 11.15 -0.95 -0.31
CA GLN A 29 12.07 0.11 -0.74
C GLN A 29 11.45 1.03 -1.79
N GLU A 30 10.85 0.49 -2.85
CA GLU A 30 10.24 1.30 -3.92
C GLU A 30 9.02 2.09 -3.43
N VAL A 31 8.19 1.51 -2.55
CA VAL A 31 7.05 2.22 -1.95
C VAL A 31 7.51 3.37 -1.06
N PHE A 32 8.52 3.17 -0.21
CA PHE A 32 9.09 4.25 0.60
C PHE A 32 9.71 5.34 -0.27
N GLN A 33 10.49 4.97 -1.30
CA GLN A 33 11.15 5.92 -2.20
C GLN A 33 10.14 6.68 -3.09
N SER A 34 8.94 6.14 -3.33
CA SER A 34 7.90 6.81 -4.10
C SER A 34 7.26 8.02 -3.41
N GLY A 35 7.44 8.15 -2.08
CA GLY A 35 6.80 9.20 -1.29
C GLY A 35 5.29 9.00 -1.03
N ILE A 36 4.71 7.85 -1.44
CA ILE A 36 3.29 7.54 -1.19
C ILE A 36 3.01 7.39 0.30
N ILE A 37 3.97 6.85 1.06
CA ILE A 37 3.90 6.84 2.52
C ILE A 37 4.47 8.18 3.00
N PRO A 38 3.68 9.05 3.66
CA PRO A 38 4.16 10.32 4.20
C PRO A 38 4.93 10.09 5.50
N SER A 39 5.93 9.20 5.45
CA SER A 39 6.79 8.82 6.55
C SER A 39 8.22 8.90 6.07
N ASP A 40 9.09 9.27 6.98
CA ASP A 40 10.50 9.44 6.71
C ASP A 40 11.31 9.06 7.95
N THR A 41 12.61 8.87 7.77
CA THR A 41 13.53 8.54 8.85
C THR A 41 14.71 9.50 8.83
N ASP A 42 15.49 9.52 9.91
CA ASP A 42 16.71 10.32 9.99
C ASP A 42 17.69 9.98 8.85
N PHE A 43 17.58 8.77 8.27
CA PHE A 43 18.38 8.35 7.12
C PHE A 43 18.23 9.29 5.91
N ARG A 44 17.09 9.99 5.75
CA ARG A 44 16.91 10.97 4.66
C ARG A 44 18.02 12.02 4.65
N ILE A 45 18.40 12.54 5.82
CA ILE A 45 19.42 13.60 5.90
C ILE A 45 20.75 13.09 5.35
N TYR A 46 21.14 11.87 5.74
CA TYR A 46 22.36 11.23 5.26
C TYR A 46 22.29 10.88 3.76
N ARG A 47 21.16 10.34 3.30
CA ARG A 47 20.96 9.91 1.91
C ARG A 47 20.86 11.10 0.94
N ASP A 48 19.99 12.05 1.20
CA ASP A 48 19.60 13.09 0.24
C ASP A 48 20.51 14.33 0.29
N PHE A 49 21.07 14.64 1.47
CA PHE A 49 21.90 15.83 1.67
C PHE A 49 23.36 15.49 1.96
N GLY A 50 23.61 14.37 2.64
CA GLY A 50 24.97 13.90 2.93
C GLY A 50 25.60 13.06 1.82
N ASN A 51 24.80 12.49 0.91
CA ASN A 51 25.23 11.46 -0.04
C ASN A 51 25.98 10.29 0.63
N ILE A 52 25.55 9.92 1.84
CA ILE A 52 26.15 8.85 2.64
C ILE A 52 25.33 7.57 2.45
N PRO A 53 25.94 6.49 1.94
CA PRO A 53 25.24 5.22 1.78
C PRO A 53 24.98 4.58 3.15
N GLY A 54 23.83 3.93 3.28
CA GLY A 54 23.43 3.29 4.52
C GLY A 54 22.33 2.26 4.34
N ILE A 55 22.10 1.50 5.40
CA ILE A 55 20.99 0.56 5.53
C ILE A 55 20.06 1.10 6.61
N ASP A 56 18.81 1.36 6.24
CA ASP A 56 17.76 1.76 7.17
C ASP A 56 16.90 0.54 7.54
N LEU A 57 16.78 0.31 8.84
CA LEU A 57 16.11 -0.85 9.44
C LEU A 57 14.97 -0.39 10.34
N ALA A 58 13.73 -0.67 9.91
CA ALA A 58 12.52 -0.33 10.66
C ALA A 58 11.64 -1.55 10.91
N PHE A 59 11.07 -1.65 12.11
CA PHE A 59 10.03 -2.63 12.42
C PHE A 59 8.66 -2.09 11.99
N ILE A 60 7.81 -2.95 11.43
CA ILE A 60 6.52 -2.55 10.83
C ILE A 60 5.31 -3.24 11.47
N GLU A 61 5.53 -4.27 12.29
CA GLU A 61 4.47 -5.04 12.93
C GLU A 61 3.74 -4.21 14.00
N ASN A 62 2.42 -4.40 14.11
CA ASN A 62 1.58 -3.77 15.12
C ASN A 62 1.68 -2.23 15.15
N GLY A 63 1.61 -1.58 13.98
CA GLY A 63 1.65 -0.11 13.87
C GLY A 63 0.51 0.64 14.60
N TYR A 64 -0.46 -0.07 15.20
CA TYR A 64 -1.58 0.51 15.95
C TYR A 64 -1.14 1.23 17.22
N ILE A 65 -0.05 0.80 17.85
CA ILE A 65 0.43 1.36 19.13
C ILE A 65 1.42 2.51 18.94
N TYR A 66 1.97 2.67 17.74
CA TYR A 66 2.97 3.68 17.41
C TYR A 66 2.51 5.11 17.78
N HIS A 67 3.39 5.87 18.44
CA HIS A 67 3.14 7.21 18.99
C HIS A 67 1.94 7.24 19.98
N THR A 68 1.86 6.25 20.87
CA THR A 68 0.82 6.20 21.91
C THR A 68 1.42 5.72 23.23
N LYS A 69 0.69 5.90 24.34
CA LYS A 69 1.09 5.37 25.65
C LYS A 69 1.22 3.83 25.69
N TYR A 70 0.72 3.12 24.67
CA TYR A 70 0.83 1.66 24.58
C TYR A 70 2.13 1.22 23.92
N ASP A 71 2.93 2.15 23.39
CA ASP A 71 4.25 1.87 22.83
C ASP A 71 5.26 1.69 23.97
N THR A 72 5.20 0.52 24.62
CA THR A 72 5.96 0.19 25.83
C THR A 72 6.92 -0.97 25.59
N ALA A 73 8.02 -0.99 26.35
CA ALA A 73 9.09 -1.97 26.16
C ALA A 73 8.63 -3.44 26.28
N ASP A 74 7.64 -3.73 27.13
CA ASP A 74 7.07 -5.07 27.33
C ASP A 74 6.31 -5.61 26.11
N ARG A 75 5.99 -4.76 25.13
CA ARG A 75 5.35 -5.16 23.86
C ARG A 75 6.33 -5.43 22.73
N ILE A 76 7.61 -5.14 22.94
CA ILE A 76 8.66 -5.45 21.98
C ILE A 76 9.06 -6.91 22.22
N LEU A 77 8.86 -7.76 21.21
CA LEU A 77 9.26 -9.16 21.30
C LEU A 77 10.78 -9.25 21.47
N THR A 78 11.25 -9.97 22.51
CA THR A 78 12.67 -10.19 22.76
C THR A 78 13.38 -10.81 21.55
N ASP A 79 12.70 -11.72 20.83
CA ASP A 79 13.20 -12.32 19.61
C ASP A 79 13.45 -11.28 18.51
N SER A 80 12.63 -10.23 18.41
CA SER A 80 12.83 -9.15 17.44
C SER A 80 14.09 -8.36 17.75
N ILE A 81 14.34 -8.06 19.04
CA ILE A 81 15.56 -7.39 19.49
C ILE A 81 16.78 -8.25 19.20
N GLN A 82 16.73 -9.53 19.59
CA GLN A 82 17.84 -10.46 19.42
C GLN A 82 18.17 -10.65 17.92
N ARG A 83 17.17 -10.87 17.07
CA ARG A 83 17.36 -11.02 15.62
C ARG A 83 17.93 -9.76 14.97
N ALA A 84 17.49 -8.58 15.38
CA ALA A 84 18.06 -7.34 14.90
C ALA A 84 19.53 -7.18 15.33
N GLY A 85 19.84 -7.44 16.60
CA GLY A 85 21.21 -7.43 17.11
C GLY A 85 22.12 -8.42 16.39
N ASP A 86 21.64 -9.64 16.16
CA ASP A 86 22.35 -10.69 15.43
C ASP A 86 22.65 -10.30 13.98
N ASN A 87 21.66 -9.73 13.29
CA ASN A 87 21.84 -9.22 11.93
C ASN A 87 22.83 -8.05 11.89
N ILE A 88 22.62 -7.03 12.73
CA ILE A 88 23.47 -5.83 12.78
C ILE A 88 24.91 -6.23 13.09
N LEU A 89 25.15 -7.04 14.11
CA LEU A 89 26.49 -7.46 14.51
C LEU A 89 27.18 -8.29 13.42
N ALA A 90 26.47 -9.22 12.78
CA ALA A 90 27.04 -10.05 11.73
C ALA A 90 27.39 -9.22 10.48
N VAL A 91 26.49 -8.33 10.06
CA VAL A 91 26.73 -7.43 8.92
C VAL A 91 27.87 -6.45 9.21
N LEU A 92 27.93 -5.86 10.42
CA LEU A 92 29.04 -5.00 10.81
C LEU A 92 30.39 -5.72 10.79
N LYS A 93 30.45 -6.94 11.35
CA LYS A 93 31.68 -7.77 11.31
C LYS A 93 32.10 -8.07 9.88
N TYR A 94 31.15 -8.44 9.02
CA TYR A 94 31.42 -8.69 7.61
C TYR A 94 31.95 -7.44 6.91
N LEU A 95 31.29 -6.30 7.07
CA LEU A 95 31.72 -5.03 6.46
C LEU A 95 33.09 -4.57 6.97
N ALA A 96 33.35 -4.68 8.28
CA ALA A 96 34.62 -4.27 8.88
C ALA A 96 35.82 -5.14 8.47
N THR A 97 35.57 -6.37 8.02
CA THR A 97 36.62 -7.31 7.58
C THR A 97 36.67 -7.51 6.07
N SER A 98 35.74 -6.90 5.33
CA SER A 98 35.63 -7.04 3.88
C SER A 98 36.27 -5.86 3.14
N ASP A 99 36.97 -6.17 2.05
CA ASP A 99 37.48 -5.17 1.09
C ASP A 99 36.34 -4.34 0.45
N MET A 100 35.08 -4.81 0.54
CA MET A 100 33.91 -4.09 0.03
C MET A 100 33.74 -2.71 0.67
N LEU A 101 34.04 -2.58 1.96
CA LEU A 101 33.92 -1.28 2.64
C LEU A 101 35.05 -0.34 2.20
N ALA A 102 36.29 -0.84 2.17
CA ALA A 102 37.47 -0.06 1.80
C ALA A 102 37.45 0.38 0.33
N SER A 103 36.81 -0.39 -0.54
CA SER A 103 36.72 -0.13 -1.98
C SER A 103 35.27 0.02 -2.48
N SER A 104 34.39 0.57 -1.64
CA SER A 104 32.95 0.71 -1.89
C SER A 104 32.60 1.34 -3.24
N SER A 105 33.40 2.32 -3.71
CA SER A 105 33.25 2.95 -5.02
C SER A 105 33.34 1.97 -6.20
N LYS A 106 34.13 0.90 -6.09
CA LYS A 106 34.22 -0.15 -7.14
C LYS A 106 32.94 -0.97 -7.25
N TYR A 107 32.17 -1.04 -6.18
CA TYR A 107 30.94 -1.82 -6.09
C TYR A 107 29.67 -0.95 -6.19
N GLN A 108 29.80 0.33 -6.55
CA GLN A 108 28.69 1.20 -6.89
C GLN A 108 28.26 0.97 -8.35
N HIS A 109 27.48 -0.09 -8.60
CA HIS A 109 27.08 -0.48 -9.96
C HIS A 109 25.55 -0.63 -10.14
N GLY A 110 24.79 0.32 -9.59
CA GLY A 110 23.35 0.47 -9.84
C GLY A 110 22.46 -0.35 -8.90
N ASN A 111 21.19 -0.55 -9.29
CA ASN A 111 20.16 -1.12 -8.41
C ASN A 111 20.22 -2.67 -8.32
N MET A 112 19.72 -3.21 -7.22
CA MET A 112 19.55 -4.65 -6.99
C MET A 112 18.07 -5.01 -6.90
N VAL A 113 17.71 -6.14 -7.49
CA VAL A 113 16.49 -6.84 -7.10
C VAL A 113 16.80 -7.66 -5.88
N PHE A 114 16.03 -7.49 -4.80
CA PHE A 114 16.16 -8.30 -3.61
C PHE A 114 14.80 -8.53 -2.95
N PHE A 115 14.59 -9.73 -2.46
CA PHE A 115 13.36 -10.09 -1.76
C PHE A 115 13.58 -11.34 -0.93
N ASP A 116 12.85 -11.43 0.17
CA ASP A 116 12.78 -12.64 0.97
C ASP A 116 11.75 -13.62 0.38
N VAL A 117 12.01 -14.91 0.59
CA VAL A 117 11.10 -16.00 0.24
C VAL A 117 10.42 -16.45 1.52
N LEU A 118 9.23 -15.89 1.79
CA LEU A 118 8.37 -16.23 2.93
C LEU A 118 9.09 -16.11 4.30
N GLY A 119 10.01 -15.15 4.43
CA GLY A 119 10.83 -14.96 5.64
C GLY A 119 11.90 -16.01 5.89
N LEU A 120 12.14 -16.95 4.96
CA LEU A 120 13.09 -18.05 5.16
C LEU A 120 14.53 -17.68 4.77
N PHE A 121 14.70 -17.06 3.60
CA PHE A 121 15.98 -16.61 3.07
C PHE A 121 15.77 -15.48 2.07
N VAL A 122 16.83 -14.74 1.73
CA VAL A 122 16.77 -13.63 0.77
C VAL A 122 17.47 -14.01 -0.53
N ILE A 123 16.83 -13.66 -1.64
CA ILE A 123 17.41 -13.70 -2.98
C ILE A 123 17.81 -12.27 -3.34
N ALA A 124 19.02 -12.07 -3.86
CA ALA A 124 19.46 -10.79 -4.40
C ALA A 124 20.29 -10.96 -5.66
N TYR A 125 20.02 -10.14 -6.67
CA TYR A 125 20.78 -10.11 -7.93
C TYR A 125 20.73 -8.71 -8.60
N PRO A 126 21.68 -8.38 -9.48
CA PRO A 126 21.70 -7.08 -10.15
C PRO A 126 20.44 -6.84 -10.99
N SER A 127 19.93 -5.61 -10.98
CA SER A 127 18.72 -5.22 -11.73
C SER A 127 18.83 -5.56 -13.23
N ARG A 128 20.03 -5.45 -13.82
CA ARG A 128 20.29 -5.85 -15.22
C ARG A 128 19.97 -7.32 -15.50
N VAL A 129 20.34 -8.22 -14.58
CA VAL A 129 20.03 -9.65 -14.68
C VAL A 129 18.52 -9.86 -14.57
N GLY A 130 17.86 -9.13 -13.66
CA GLY A 130 16.40 -9.11 -13.55
C GLY A 130 15.71 -8.71 -14.85
N SER A 131 16.15 -7.63 -15.49
CA SER A 131 15.61 -7.19 -16.77
C SER A 131 15.79 -8.25 -17.86
N ILE A 132 16.95 -8.91 -17.94
CA ILE A 132 17.18 -10.02 -18.88
C ILE A 132 16.18 -11.16 -18.64
N ILE A 133 16.03 -11.60 -17.38
CA ILE A 133 15.06 -12.65 -17.02
C ILE A 133 13.64 -12.24 -17.42
N ASN A 134 13.24 -11.00 -17.12
CA ASN A 134 11.92 -10.49 -17.46
C ASN A 134 11.70 -10.47 -18.98
N TYR A 135 12.68 -10.01 -19.77
CA TYR A 135 12.58 -10.03 -21.23
C TYR A 135 12.50 -11.45 -21.79
N MET A 136 13.22 -12.41 -21.21
CA MET A 136 13.12 -13.81 -21.60
C MET A 136 11.73 -14.39 -21.33
N VAL A 137 11.12 -14.05 -20.18
CA VAL A 137 9.75 -14.44 -19.83
C VAL A 137 8.73 -13.80 -20.80
N VAL A 138 8.87 -12.51 -21.09
CA VAL A 138 8.04 -11.80 -22.08
C VAL A 138 8.17 -12.45 -23.46
N MET A 139 9.39 -12.73 -23.90
CA MET A 139 9.65 -13.40 -25.18
C MET A 139 8.97 -14.77 -25.25
N ALA A 140 9.02 -15.56 -24.16
CA ALA A 140 8.33 -16.85 -24.11
C ALA A 140 6.81 -16.71 -24.28
N VAL A 141 6.19 -15.69 -23.68
CA VAL A 141 4.76 -15.38 -23.87
C VAL A 141 4.47 -14.93 -25.31
N VAL A 142 5.29 -14.04 -25.87
CA VAL A 142 5.15 -13.55 -27.25
C VAL A 142 5.23 -14.71 -28.23
N LEU A 143 6.19 -15.63 -28.06
CA LEU A 143 6.30 -16.83 -28.89
C LEU A 143 5.10 -17.77 -28.70
N TYR A 144 4.63 -17.95 -27.47
CA TYR A 144 3.46 -18.78 -27.15
C TYR A 144 2.17 -18.25 -27.80
N LEU A 145 1.85 -16.97 -27.59
CA LEU A 145 0.66 -16.32 -28.14
C LEU A 145 0.78 -16.09 -29.65
N GLY A 146 1.97 -15.71 -30.12
CA GLY A 146 2.27 -15.51 -31.55
C GLY A 146 2.05 -16.78 -32.36
N ARG A 147 2.48 -17.95 -31.86
CA ARG A 147 2.18 -19.24 -32.49
C ARG A 147 0.67 -19.52 -32.59
N LYS A 148 -0.11 -19.17 -31.57
CA LYS A 148 -1.58 -19.34 -31.59
C LYS A 148 -2.27 -18.41 -32.59
N LEU A 149 -1.77 -17.18 -32.75
CA LEU A 149 -2.29 -16.22 -33.71
C LEU A 149 -1.94 -16.59 -35.16
N LEU A 150 -0.73 -17.12 -35.40
CA LEU A 150 -0.23 -17.48 -36.74
C LEU A 150 -0.71 -18.86 -37.22
N HIS A 151 -0.79 -19.84 -36.33
CA HIS A 151 -1.26 -21.21 -36.63
C HIS A 151 -2.44 -21.62 -35.74
N PRO A 152 -3.60 -20.98 -35.89
CA PRO A 152 -4.75 -21.29 -35.06
C PRO A 152 -5.34 -22.64 -35.47
N LYS A 153 -5.63 -23.47 -34.47
CA LYS A 153 -6.41 -24.71 -34.64
C LYS A 153 -7.89 -24.45 -34.97
N TYR A 154 -8.34 -23.22 -34.75
CA TYR A 154 -9.70 -22.72 -35.04
C TYR A 154 -9.63 -21.72 -36.20
N LYS A 155 -10.76 -21.34 -36.80
CA LYS A 155 -10.77 -20.27 -37.82
C LYS A 155 -10.10 -19.01 -37.23
N THR A 156 -8.96 -18.60 -37.79
CA THR A 156 -8.07 -17.52 -37.28
C THR A 156 -8.83 -16.25 -36.89
N ALA A 157 -9.78 -15.85 -37.74
CA ALA A 157 -10.57 -14.64 -37.53
C ALA A 157 -11.43 -14.67 -36.26
N THR A 158 -11.90 -15.86 -35.84
CA THR A 158 -12.74 -16.02 -34.66
C THR A 158 -11.92 -15.92 -33.37
N TYR A 159 -10.74 -16.56 -33.30
CA TYR A 159 -9.89 -16.50 -32.11
C TYR A 159 -9.37 -15.10 -31.81
N THR A 160 -8.84 -14.40 -32.82
CA THR A 160 -8.31 -13.04 -32.63
C THR A 160 -9.40 -12.08 -32.16
N LYS A 161 -10.60 -12.17 -32.75
CA LYS A 161 -11.76 -11.39 -32.30
C LYS A 161 -12.12 -11.71 -30.84
N ASP A 162 -12.28 -13.00 -30.51
CA ASP A 162 -12.67 -13.43 -29.17
C ASP A 162 -11.62 -13.05 -28.11
N PHE A 163 -10.33 -13.08 -28.46
CA PHE A 163 -9.23 -12.65 -27.60
C PHE A 163 -9.33 -11.16 -27.26
N PHE A 164 -9.46 -10.27 -28.26
CA PHE A 164 -9.58 -8.84 -28.00
C PHE A 164 -10.90 -8.47 -27.31
N CYS A 165 -11.99 -9.14 -27.64
CA CYS A 165 -13.24 -8.99 -26.90
C CYS A 165 -13.10 -9.47 -25.45
N GLY A 166 -12.42 -10.60 -25.22
CA GLY A 166 -12.14 -11.12 -23.88
C GLY A 166 -11.24 -10.20 -23.06
N LEU A 167 -10.25 -9.57 -23.70
CA LEU A 167 -9.43 -8.52 -23.09
C LEU A 167 -10.29 -7.33 -22.68
N GLY A 168 -11.14 -6.82 -23.57
CA GLY A 168 -12.08 -5.75 -23.26
C GLY A 168 -13.02 -6.10 -22.10
N ILE A 169 -13.59 -7.30 -22.09
CA ILE A 169 -14.46 -7.79 -20.99
C ILE A 169 -13.70 -7.84 -19.67
N THR A 170 -12.45 -8.30 -19.67
CA THR A 170 -11.62 -8.38 -18.45
C THR A 170 -11.29 -6.99 -17.91
N LEU A 171 -10.94 -6.04 -18.78
CA LEU A 171 -10.68 -4.66 -18.35
C LEU A 171 -11.95 -3.97 -17.84
N ILE A 172 -13.10 -4.19 -18.50
CA ILE A 172 -14.40 -3.69 -18.06
C ILE A 172 -14.80 -4.32 -16.71
N SER A 173 -14.55 -5.62 -16.51
CA SER A 173 -14.88 -6.29 -15.25
C SER A 173 -14.06 -5.73 -14.09
N TRP A 174 -12.77 -5.47 -14.30
CA TRP A 174 -11.89 -4.81 -13.32
C TRP A 174 -12.32 -3.37 -13.05
N PHE A 175 -12.54 -2.57 -14.09
CA PHE A 175 -12.96 -1.18 -13.94
C PHE A 175 -14.29 -1.07 -13.18
N THR A 176 -15.31 -1.83 -13.60
CA THR A 176 -16.62 -1.82 -12.93
C THR A 176 -16.56 -2.38 -11.51
N SER A 177 -15.66 -3.33 -11.23
CA SER A 177 -15.38 -3.83 -9.88
C SER A 177 -14.79 -2.74 -8.99
N LEU A 178 -13.78 -2.00 -9.46
CA LEU A 178 -13.19 -0.87 -8.73
C LEU A 178 -14.25 0.20 -8.44
N VAL A 179 -15.00 0.63 -9.46
CA VAL A 179 -16.06 1.63 -9.30
C VAL A 179 -17.11 1.17 -8.29
N THR A 180 -17.54 -0.09 -8.31
CA THR A 180 -18.52 -0.63 -7.35
C THR A 180 -17.98 -0.52 -5.91
N VAL A 181 -16.74 -0.95 -5.70
CA VAL A 181 -16.09 -0.93 -4.38
C VAL A 181 -15.86 0.50 -3.89
N LEU A 182 -15.48 1.42 -4.77
CA LEU A 182 -15.32 2.83 -4.46
C LEU A 182 -16.65 3.52 -4.08
N ILE A 183 -17.75 3.20 -4.77
CA ILE A 183 -19.08 3.70 -4.40
C ILE A 183 -19.44 3.25 -2.98
N ILE A 184 -19.20 1.98 -2.65
CA ILE A 184 -19.43 1.47 -1.29
C ILE A 184 -18.54 2.23 -0.29
N ALA A 185 -17.24 2.36 -0.57
CA ALA A 185 -16.31 3.05 0.32
C ALA A 185 -16.69 4.51 0.59
N VAL A 186 -16.99 5.28 -0.48
CA VAL A 186 -17.44 6.67 -0.37
C VAL A 186 -18.75 6.76 0.41
N PHE A 187 -19.72 5.88 0.14
CA PHE A 187 -20.98 5.85 0.88
C PHE A 187 -20.75 5.65 2.38
N ILE A 188 -19.93 4.67 2.76
CA ILE A 188 -19.59 4.37 4.16
C ILE A 188 -18.91 5.57 4.83
N SER A 189 -18.03 6.26 4.10
CA SER A 189 -17.41 7.48 4.61
C SER A 189 -18.40 8.63 4.79
N LEU A 190 -19.36 8.81 3.87
CA LEU A 190 -20.37 9.86 3.93
C LEU A 190 -21.37 9.68 5.07
N ILE A 191 -21.74 8.44 5.42
CA ILE A 191 -22.65 8.16 6.54
C ILE A 191 -21.94 8.19 7.92
N GLY A 192 -20.66 8.58 7.97
CA GLY A 192 -19.90 8.68 9.20
C GLY A 192 -19.41 7.35 9.79
N GLN A 193 -19.48 6.25 9.04
CA GLN A 193 -19.04 4.91 9.46
C GLN A 193 -17.61 4.58 8.96
N SER A 194 -16.79 5.61 8.76
CA SER A 194 -15.40 5.43 8.30
C SER A 194 -14.59 4.60 9.30
N LEU A 195 -13.57 3.89 8.81
CA LEU A 195 -12.67 3.06 9.64
C LEU A 195 -13.35 1.87 10.36
N SER A 196 -14.55 1.47 9.99
CA SER A 196 -15.26 0.32 10.60
C SER A 196 -14.46 -1.00 10.58
N TRP A 197 -13.47 -1.12 9.70
CA TRP A 197 -12.55 -2.26 9.60
C TRP A 197 -11.27 -2.11 10.43
N TYR A 198 -11.01 -0.97 11.07
CA TYR A 198 -9.72 -0.66 11.72
C TYR A 198 -9.37 -1.63 12.86
N ASN A 199 -10.34 -1.95 13.73
CA ASN A 199 -10.17 -2.99 14.76
C ASN A 199 -10.38 -4.42 14.20
N HIS A 200 -11.18 -4.54 13.13
CA HIS A 200 -11.66 -5.83 12.60
C HIS A 200 -11.39 -5.91 11.09
N PHE A 201 -10.14 -6.19 10.71
CA PHE A 201 -9.71 -6.14 9.30
C PHE A 201 -10.56 -7.01 8.36
N TYR A 202 -11.07 -8.15 8.83
CA TYR A 202 -11.94 -9.04 8.04
C TYR A 202 -13.20 -8.34 7.52
N VAL A 203 -13.68 -7.28 8.17
CA VAL A 203 -14.82 -6.48 7.70
C VAL A 203 -14.52 -5.88 6.33
N SER A 204 -13.30 -5.39 6.09
CA SER A 204 -12.90 -4.85 4.80
C SER A 204 -12.91 -5.91 3.70
N VAL A 205 -12.43 -7.13 4.00
CA VAL A 205 -12.41 -8.28 3.08
C VAL A 205 -13.83 -8.72 2.75
N CYS A 206 -14.67 -8.87 3.77
CA CYS A 206 -16.07 -9.26 3.61
C CYS A 206 -16.89 -8.20 2.87
N LEU A 207 -16.59 -6.91 3.04
CA LEU A 207 -17.31 -5.82 2.38
C LEU A 207 -16.80 -5.57 0.95
N TYR A 208 -15.54 -5.15 0.81
CA TYR A 208 -14.99 -4.73 -0.47
C TYR A 208 -14.49 -5.91 -1.32
N GLY A 209 -13.84 -6.90 -0.68
CA GLY A 209 -13.29 -8.06 -1.37
C GLY A 209 -14.38 -8.91 -2.01
N THR A 210 -15.43 -9.26 -1.25
CA THR A 210 -16.54 -10.06 -1.80
C THR A 210 -17.35 -9.29 -2.85
N ALA A 211 -17.54 -7.97 -2.69
CA ALA A 211 -18.16 -7.11 -3.70
C ALA A 211 -17.38 -7.15 -5.03
N ALA A 212 -16.05 -7.01 -4.96
CA ALA A 212 -15.18 -7.07 -6.13
C ALA A 212 -15.27 -8.43 -6.83
N VAL A 213 -15.11 -9.54 -6.09
CA VAL A 213 -15.19 -10.89 -6.67
C VAL A 213 -16.57 -11.14 -7.28
N ALA A 214 -17.66 -10.77 -6.58
CA ALA A 214 -19.02 -10.92 -7.08
C ALA A 214 -19.22 -10.15 -8.38
N LYS A 215 -18.71 -8.92 -8.47
CA LYS A 215 -18.82 -8.09 -9.67
C LYS A 215 -18.05 -8.68 -10.85
N ILE A 216 -16.82 -9.16 -10.63
CA ILE A 216 -16.02 -9.83 -11.66
C ILE A 216 -16.76 -11.08 -12.17
N ILE A 217 -17.23 -11.95 -11.26
CA ILE A 217 -17.99 -13.15 -11.62
C ILE A 217 -19.25 -12.79 -12.41
N PHE A 218 -19.98 -11.75 -11.99
CA PHE A 218 -21.20 -11.31 -12.65
C PHE A 218 -20.94 -10.89 -14.10
N ILE A 219 -19.95 -10.02 -14.36
CA ILE A 219 -19.63 -9.54 -15.72
C ILE A 219 -19.21 -10.70 -16.63
N HIS A 220 -18.33 -11.59 -16.17
CA HIS A 220 -17.91 -12.75 -16.96
C HIS A 220 -19.05 -13.76 -17.18
N THR A 221 -19.96 -13.92 -16.20
CA THR A 221 -21.17 -14.74 -16.36
C THR A 221 -22.13 -14.16 -17.39
N LEU A 222 -22.31 -12.83 -17.43
CA LEU A 222 -23.10 -12.15 -18.47
C LEU A 222 -22.46 -12.35 -19.85
N ALA A 223 -21.15 -12.14 -19.97
CA ALA A 223 -20.42 -12.36 -21.21
C ALA A 223 -20.58 -13.80 -21.72
N LYS A 224 -20.44 -14.79 -20.81
CA LYS A 224 -20.68 -16.21 -21.13
C LYS A 224 -22.10 -16.47 -21.63
N ARG A 225 -23.10 -15.87 -20.98
CA ARG A 225 -24.53 -16.12 -21.26
C ARG A 225 -25.04 -15.41 -22.51
N PHE A 226 -24.54 -14.22 -22.82
CA PHE A 226 -25.11 -13.36 -23.87
C PHE A 226 -24.20 -13.19 -25.09
N TYR A 227 -22.89 -13.15 -24.91
CA TYR A 227 -21.94 -12.93 -26.00
C TYR A 227 -21.38 -14.23 -26.57
N TYR A 228 -20.99 -15.16 -25.69
CA TYR A 228 -20.32 -16.42 -26.07
C TYR A 228 -21.25 -17.65 -26.08
N VAL A 229 -22.54 -17.46 -26.42
CA VAL A 229 -23.59 -18.51 -26.35
C VAL A 229 -23.21 -19.80 -27.10
N ASN A 230 -22.60 -19.64 -28.27
CA ASN A 230 -22.29 -20.75 -29.18
C ASN A 230 -20.86 -21.29 -29.02
N ALA A 231 -20.06 -20.73 -28.10
CA ALA A 231 -18.67 -21.13 -27.91
C ALA A 231 -18.56 -22.21 -26.83
N SER A 232 -17.67 -23.19 -27.04
CA SER A 232 -17.45 -24.24 -26.05
C SER A 232 -16.75 -23.69 -24.80
N GLY A 233 -17.15 -24.18 -23.62
CA GLY A 233 -16.55 -23.72 -22.36
C GLY A 233 -15.04 -23.99 -22.27
N GLN A 234 -14.55 -25.09 -22.86
CA GLN A 234 -13.13 -25.39 -22.93
C GLN A 234 -12.35 -24.37 -23.77
N TYR A 235 -12.89 -23.98 -24.93
CA TYR A 235 -12.29 -22.96 -25.78
C TYR A 235 -12.23 -21.60 -25.07
N LEU A 236 -13.35 -21.16 -24.45
CA LEU A 236 -13.38 -19.91 -23.69
C LEU A 236 -12.43 -19.95 -22.47
N GLY A 237 -12.33 -21.09 -21.79
CA GLY A 237 -11.35 -21.30 -20.73
C GLY A 237 -9.90 -21.16 -21.21
N GLU A 238 -9.60 -21.57 -22.45
CA GLU A 238 -8.30 -21.29 -23.06
C GLU A 238 -8.11 -19.80 -23.40
N VAL A 239 -9.10 -19.16 -24.01
CA VAL A 239 -9.04 -17.73 -24.38
C VAL A 239 -8.84 -16.84 -23.16
N PHE A 240 -9.64 -17.02 -22.10
CA PHE A 240 -9.53 -16.17 -20.89
C PHE A 240 -8.28 -16.45 -20.05
N PHE A 241 -7.69 -17.65 -20.17
CA PHE A 241 -6.36 -17.90 -19.65
C PHE A 241 -5.30 -17.09 -20.43
N ASP A 242 -5.36 -17.13 -21.76
CA ASP A 242 -4.43 -16.39 -22.62
C ASP A 242 -4.55 -14.87 -22.42
N VAL A 243 -5.78 -14.36 -22.24
CA VAL A 243 -6.04 -12.95 -21.90
C VAL A 243 -5.40 -12.57 -20.57
N SER A 244 -5.55 -13.40 -19.53
CA SER A 244 -4.94 -13.16 -18.21
C SER A 244 -3.41 -13.15 -18.30
N LEU A 245 -2.83 -14.11 -19.04
CA LEU A 245 -1.40 -14.17 -19.31
C LEU A 245 -0.90 -12.91 -20.05
N PHE A 246 -1.66 -12.44 -21.04
CA PHE A 246 -1.34 -11.22 -21.79
C PHE A 246 -1.36 -9.97 -20.90
N VAL A 247 -2.38 -9.81 -20.05
CA VAL A 247 -2.49 -8.69 -19.10
C VAL A 247 -1.30 -8.66 -18.15
N HIS A 248 -0.95 -9.79 -17.53
CA HIS A 248 0.22 -9.88 -16.63
C HIS A 248 1.55 -9.68 -17.36
N CYS A 249 1.66 -10.16 -18.60
CA CYS A 249 2.82 -9.89 -19.45
C CYS A 249 2.95 -8.39 -19.79
N GLY A 250 1.82 -7.69 -19.97
CA GLY A 250 1.78 -6.24 -20.13
C GLY A 250 2.31 -5.50 -18.90
N PHE A 251 1.86 -5.89 -17.69
CA PHE A 251 2.40 -5.35 -16.44
C PHE A 251 3.90 -5.62 -16.29
N LEU A 252 4.35 -6.86 -16.52
CA LEU A 252 5.78 -7.21 -16.49
C LEU A 252 6.60 -6.33 -17.43
N THR A 253 6.12 -6.13 -18.66
CA THR A 253 6.79 -5.29 -19.66
C THR A 253 6.85 -3.83 -19.20
N ALA A 254 5.74 -3.28 -18.70
CA ALA A 254 5.66 -1.90 -18.24
C ALA A 254 6.56 -1.63 -17.02
N LEU A 255 6.55 -2.52 -16.02
CA LEU A 255 7.39 -2.39 -14.82
C LEU A 255 8.88 -2.53 -15.17
N THR A 256 9.23 -3.50 -16.03
CA THR A 256 10.62 -3.68 -16.50
C THR A 256 11.10 -2.47 -17.30
N TYR A 257 10.27 -1.91 -18.17
CA TYR A 257 10.59 -0.70 -18.94
C TYR A 257 10.82 0.52 -18.04
N ARG A 258 10.05 0.65 -16.95
CA ARG A 258 10.26 1.71 -15.94
C ARG A 258 11.47 1.46 -15.03
N GLY A 259 12.18 0.34 -15.18
CA GLY A 259 13.34 0.00 -14.35
C GLY A 259 12.97 -0.38 -12.91
N LEU A 260 11.71 -0.74 -12.65
CA LEU A 260 11.26 -1.16 -11.32
C LEU A 260 11.77 -2.57 -11.03
N CYS A 261 12.51 -2.71 -9.94
CA CYS A 261 13.04 -3.97 -9.47
C CYS A 261 11.94 -4.90 -8.95
N SER A 262 10.78 -4.38 -8.50
CA SER A 262 9.59 -5.19 -8.17
C SER A 262 8.95 -5.93 -9.34
N ALA A 263 9.39 -5.68 -10.59
CA ALA A 263 8.91 -6.37 -11.78
C ALA A 263 9.03 -7.91 -11.71
N PHE A 264 9.93 -8.44 -10.86
CA PHE A 264 10.04 -9.88 -10.63
C PHE A 264 8.72 -10.51 -10.13
N ILE A 265 7.88 -9.76 -9.42
CA ILE A 265 6.57 -10.24 -8.96
C ILE A 265 5.69 -10.55 -10.16
N SER A 266 5.61 -9.62 -11.12
CA SER A 266 4.91 -9.85 -12.37
C SER A 266 5.53 -10.98 -13.18
N ALA A 267 6.86 -11.16 -13.12
CA ALA A 267 7.53 -12.29 -13.78
C ALA A 267 7.08 -13.64 -13.19
N VAL A 268 6.95 -13.75 -11.87
CA VAL A 268 6.40 -14.93 -11.20
C VAL A 268 4.94 -15.17 -11.61
N TRP A 269 4.13 -14.10 -11.71
CA TRP A 269 2.74 -14.13 -12.20
C TRP A 269 2.59 -14.38 -13.71
N VAL A 270 3.69 -14.55 -14.46
CA VAL A 270 3.67 -14.90 -15.89
C VAL A 270 4.32 -16.27 -16.10
N ALA A 271 5.52 -16.48 -15.57
CA ALA A 271 6.31 -17.68 -15.77
C ALA A 271 5.63 -18.94 -15.23
N PHE A 272 5.16 -18.92 -13.97
CA PHE A 272 4.51 -20.09 -13.35
C PHE A 272 3.20 -20.46 -14.06
N PRO A 273 2.28 -19.51 -14.34
CA PRO A 273 1.10 -19.77 -15.16
C PRO A 273 1.43 -20.34 -16.53
N LEU A 274 2.41 -19.76 -17.25
CA LEU A 274 2.81 -20.25 -18.56
C LEU A 274 3.35 -21.69 -18.49
N LEU A 275 4.24 -21.99 -17.55
CA LEU A 275 4.76 -23.34 -17.33
C LEU A 275 3.62 -24.33 -17.02
N THR A 276 2.71 -23.94 -16.11
CA THR A 276 1.51 -24.72 -15.76
C THR A 276 0.66 -25.01 -16.99
N LYS A 277 0.44 -24.00 -17.84
CA LYS A 277 -0.31 -24.15 -19.08
C LYS A 277 0.35 -25.15 -20.01
N LEU A 278 1.66 -25.09 -20.18
CA LEU A 278 2.41 -26.00 -21.05
C LEU A 278 2.35 -27.46 -20.55
N CYS A 279 2.41 -27.68 -19.24
CA CYS A 279 2.28 -29.01 -18.64
C CYS A 279 0.87 -29.58 -18.77
N VAL A 280 -0.16 -28.77 -18.54
CA VAL A 280 -1.54 -29.24 -18.36
C VAL A 280 -2.37 -29.21 -19.66
N GLN A 281 -1.88 -28.53 -20.72
CA GLN A 281 -2.65 -28.36 -21.97
C GLN A 281 -3.00 -29.68 -22.66
N LYS A 282 -2.15 -30.71 -22.57
CA LYS A 282 -2.45 -32.03 -23.18
C LYS A 282 -3.60 -32.73 -22.44
N ASP A 283 -3.55 -32.72 -21.12
CA ASP A 283 -4.57 -33.32 -20.26
C ASP A 283 -5.92 -32.65 -20.40
N LEU A 284 -5.96 -31.32 -20.45
CA LEU A 284 -7.21 -30.56 -20.67
C LEU A 284 -7.89 -30.96 -21.99
N LYS A 285 -7.09 -31.19 -23.05
CA LYS A 285 -7.61 -31.57 -24.37
C LYS A 285 -8.12 -33.00 -24.43
N GLN A 286 -7.47 -33.92 -23.73
CA GLN A 286 -7.81 -35.35 -23.77
C GLN A 286 -8.93 -35.71 -22.77
N HIS A 287 -8.89 -35.13 -21.57
CA HIS A 287 -9.75 -35.55 -20.45
C HIS A 287 -10.69 -34.44 -19.95
N GLY A 288 -10.63 -33.25 -20.55
CA GLY A 288 -11.42 -32.10 -20.11
C GLY A 288 -11.00 -31.55 -18.74
N ALA A 289 -11.85 -30.72 -18.14
CA ALA A 289 -11.62 -30.10 -16.83
C ALA A 289 -11.94 -31.06 -15.67
N GLY A 290 -11.31 -32.24 -15.66
CA GLY A 290 -11.44 -33.24 -14.58
C GLY A 290 -10.62 -32.88 -13.33
N GLY A 291 -10.77 -33.66 -12.26
CA GLY A 291 -10.07 -33.41 -10.99
C GLY A 291 -8.54 -33.36 -11.11
N LYS A 292 -7.94 -34.21 -11.96
CA LYS A 292 -6.49 -34.20 -12.25
C LYS A 292 -6.02 -32.87 -12.85
N PHE A 293 -6.76 -32.33 -13.83
CA PHE A 293 -6.48 -31.02 -14.43
C PHE A 293 -6.47 -29.92 -13.36
N ILE A 294 -7.50 -29.89 -12.51
CA ILE A 294 -7.65 -28.88 -11.45
C ILE A 294 -6.49 -29.00 -10.45
N ALA A 295 -6.13 -30.22 -10.04
CA ALA A 295 -5.02 -30.44 -9.10
C ALA A 295 -3.69 -29.92 -9.64
N PHE A 296 -3.32 -30.27 -10.88
CA PHE A 296 -2.09 -29.77 -11.50
C PHE A 296 -2.12 -28.26 -11.75
N TYR A 297 -3.29 -27.72 -12.11
CA TYR A 297 -3.46 -26.28 -12.26
C TYR A 297 -3.22 -25.54 -10.95
N LEU A 298 -3.85 -25.97 -9.86
CA LEU A 298 -3.68 -25.37 -8.54
C LEU A 298 -2.25 -25.53 -8.03
N LEU A 299 -1.60 -26.67 -8.27
CA LEU A 299 -0.20 -26.89 -7.92
C LEU A 299 0.73 -25.90 -8.65
N GLY A 300 0.52 -25.70 -9.94
CA GLY A 300 1.30 -24.77 -10.75
C GLY A 300 1.07 -23.30 -10.39
N MET A 301 -0.13 -22.97 -9.88
CA MET A 301 -0.47 -21.64 -9.36
C MET A 301 -0.07 -21.43 -7.89
N PHE A 302 0.34 -22.48 -7.17
CA PHE A 302 0.57 -22.39 -5.73
C PHE A 302 1.61 -21.33 -5.34
N ILE A 303 2.75 -21.30 -6.03
CA ILE A 303 3.85 -20.37 -5.74
C ILE A 303 3.46 -18.90 -5.95
N PRO A 304 2.94 -18.46 -7.13
CA PRO A 304 2.55 -17.07 -7.32
C PRO A 304 1.49 -16.60 -6.32
N TYR A 305 0.54 -17.48 -5.97
CA TYR A 305 -0.52 -17.14 -5.02
C TYR A 305 -0.02 -17.06 -3.59
N LEU A 306 0.77 -18.04 -3.13
CA LEU A 306 1.35 -18.02 -1.79
C LEU A 306 2.22 -16.78 -1.59
N TYR A 307 3.06 -16.45 -2.57
CA TYR A 307 3.91 -15.28 -2.51
C TYR A 307 3.12 -13.97 -2.56
N ALA A 308 2.08 -13.89 -3.41
CA ALA A 308 1.20 -12.72 -3.42
C ALA A 308 0.45 -12.55 -2.10
N LEU A 309 -0.07 -13.61 -1.50
CA LEU A 309 -0.75 -13.55 -0.21
C LEU A 309 0.20 -13.08 0.90
N TYR A 310 1.46 -13.54 0.87
CA TYR A 310 2.50 -13.07 1.78
C TYR A 310 2.74 -11.55 1.65
N LEU A 311 2.91 -11.05 0.42
CA LEU A 311 3.10 -9.62 0.17
C LEU A 311 1.85 -8.79 0.52
N ILE A 312 0.66 -9.29 0.19
CA ILE A 312 -0.62 -8.64 0.51
C ILE A 312 -0.78 -8.53 2.03
N TRP A 313 -0.43 -9.57 2.78
CA TRP A 313 -0.42 -9.52 4.24
C TRP A 313 0.51 -8.42 4.76
N ALA A 314 1.74 -8.33 4.27
CA ALA A 314 2.69 -7.29 4.67
C ALA A 314 2.19 -5.87 4.33
N VAL A 315 1.55 -5.70 3.16
CA VAL A 315 0.91 -4.42 2.78
C VAL A 315 -0.17 -4.04 3.78
N PHE A 316 -1.08 -4.95 4.15
CA PHE A 316 -2.15 -4.61 5.09
C PHE A 316 -1.68 -4.47 6.53
N GLU A 317 -0.65 -5.19 6.95
CA GLU A 317 -0.02 -5.01 8.27
C GLU A 317 0.52 -3.58 8.43
N MET A 318 1.07 -3.01 7.36
CA MET A 318 1.60 -1.64 7.34
C MET A 318 0.51 -0.57 7.13
N PHE A 319 -0.33 -0.72 6.10
CA PHE A 319 -1.28 0.34 5.69
C PHE A 319 -2.48 0.46 6.64
N THR A 320 -2.97 -0.64 7.20
CA THR A 320 -4.19 -0.62 8.05
C THR A 320 -3.99 0.29 9.27
N PRO A 321 -2.89 0.20 10.04
CA PRO A 321 -2.63 1.12 11.14
C PRO A 321 -2.37 2.57 10.69
N ILE A 322 -1.69 2.78 9.57
CA ILE A 322 -1.36 4.11 9.02
C ILE A 322 -2.62 4.90 8.69
N LEU A 323 -3.64 4.25 8.11
CA LEU A 323 -4.90 4.89 7.75
C LEU A 323 -5.73 5.34 8.97
N GLY A 324 -5.47 4.79 10.15
CA GLY A 324 -6.03 5.30 11.42
C GLY A 324 -5.25 6.47 12.02
N ARG A 325 -4.28 7.03 11.28
CA ARG A 325 -3.46 8.17 11.68
C ARG A 325 -2.99 9.05 10.51
N SER A 326 -3.68 8.97 9.35
CA SER A 326 -3.31 9.68 8.12
C SER A 326 -3.95 11.07 8.00
N GLY A 327 -4.47 11.62 9.10
CA GLY A 327 -5.10 12.93 9.14
C GLY A 327 -6.57 12.94 8.70
N SER A 328 -7.10 14.15 8.46
CA SER A 328 -8.52 14.41 8.22
C SER A 328 -8.92 14.44 6.73
N GLU A 329 -7.95 14.49 5.83
CA GLU A 329 -8.19 14.76 4.41
C GLU A 329 -8.31 13.51 3.56
N ILE A 330 -7.51 12.48 3.86
CA ILE A 330 -7.46 11.26 3.05
C ILE A 330 -8.56 10.31 3.51
N PRO A 331 -9.58 9.98 2.69
CA PRO A 331 -10.64 9.06 3.08
C PRO A 331 -10.07 7.62 3.17
N PRO A 332 -9.97 7.04 4.38
CA PRO A 332 -9.22 5.81 4.58
C PRO A 332 -9.90 4.61 3.93
N ASP A 333 -11.23 4.59 3.93
CA ASP A 333 -12.03 3.55 3.28
C ASP A 333 -11.79 3.51 1.77
N VAL A 334 -11.66 4.66 1.12
CA VAL A 334 -11.37 4.74 -0.33
C VAL A 334 -10.00 4.17 -0.65
N VAL A 335 -8.99 4.51 0.13
CA VAL A 335 -7.62 4.00 -0.05
C VAL A 335 -7.59 2.49 0.18
N LEU A 336 -8.13 2.00 1.30
CA LEU A 336 -8.14 0.58 1.61
C LEU A 336 -8.91 -0.23 0.57
N ALA A 337 -10.09 0.25 0.18
CA ALA A 337 -10.93 -0.40 -0.80
C ALA A 337 -10.26 -0.47 -2.19
N SER A 338 -9.50 0.56 -2.57
CA SER A 338 -8.70 0.57 -3.81
C SER A 338 -7.60 -0.47 -3.80
N VAL A 339 -6.82 -0.53 -2.71
CA VAL A 339 -5.74 -1.52 -2.54
C VAL A 339 -6.30 -2.94 -2.56
N LEU A 340 -7.39 -3.19 -1.82
CA LEU A 340 -8.04 -4.49 -1.75
C LEU A 340 -8.68 -4.90 -3.08
N ALA A 341 -9.25 -3.97 -3.85
CA ALA A 341 -9.75 -4.23 -5.19
C ALA A 341 -8.61 -4.63 -6.14
N GLY A 342 -7.49 -3.91 -6.13
CA GLY A 342 -6.30 -4.28 -6.91
C GLY A 342 -5.75 -5.66 -6.56
N CYS A 343 -5.66 -5.98 -5.26
CA CYS A 343 -5.29 -7.33 -4.79
C CYS A 343 -6.27 -8.38 -5.34
N THR A 344 -7.57 -8.10 -5.28
CA THR A 344 -8.62 -9.02 -5.77
C THR A 344 -8.55 -9.24 -7.27
N MET A 345 -8.24 -8.20 -8.06
CA MET A 345 -8.07 -8.32 -9.52
C MET A 345 -6.90 -9.24 -9.87
N ILE A 346 -5.75 -9.05 -9.23
CA ILE A 346 -4.57 -9.90 -9.41
C ILE A 346 -4.91 -11.34 -9.05
N LEU A 347 -5.45 -11.57 -7.84
CA LEU A 347 -5.76 -12.91 -7.34
C LEU A 347 -6.89 -13.61 -8.14
N SER A 348 -7.83 -12.87 -8.74
CA SER A 348 -8.92 -13.49 -9.51
C SER A 348 -8.56 -13.77 -10.97
N SER A 349 -7.55 -13.09 -11.53
CA SER A 349 -7.17 -13.15 -12.95
C SER A 349 -7.13 -14.58 -13.54
N TYR A 350 -6.26 -15.45 -13.01
CA TYR A 350 -6.13 -16.83 -13.45
C TYR A 350 -7.26 -17.76 -12.98
N PHE A 351 -8.23 -17.28 -12.21
CA PHE A 351 -9.45 -18.03 -11.90
C PHE A 351 -10.63 -17.67 -12.81
N ILE A 352 -10.53 -16.60 -13.62
CA ILE A 352 -11.57 -16.21 -14.57
C ILE A 352 -11.87 -17.33 -15.57
N ASN A 353 -10.86 -18.09 -15.99
CA ASN A 353 -11.04 -19.24 -16.89
C ASN A 353 -12.06 -20.27 -16.33
N PHE A 354 -12.10 -20.50 -15.01
CA PHE A 354 -13.02 -21.44 -14.39
C PHE A 354 -14.47 -20.98 -14.44
N ILE A 355 -14.75 -19.66 -14.51
CA ILE A 355 -16.09 -19.12 -14.73
C ILE A 355 -16.66 -19.65 -16.06
N TYR A 356 -15.82 -19.77 -17.08
CA TYR A 356 -16.20 -20.29 -18.39
C TYR A 356 -16.28 -21.82 -18.43
N LEU A 357 -15.50 -22.52 -17.60
CA LEU A 357 -15.53 -23.99 -17.50
C LEU A 357 -16.70 -24.52 -16.64
N VAL A 358 -17.13 -23.79 -15.61
CA VAL A 358 -18.19 -24.26 -14.69
C VAL A 358 -19.59 -24.17 -15.31
N LYS A 359 -20.48 -25.10 -14.96
CA LYS A 359 -21.87 -25.09 -15.47
C LYS A 359 -22.69 -23.88 -14.98
N SER A 360 -22.48 -23.44 -13.74
CA SER A 360 -23.24 -22.36 -13.12
C SER A 360 -22.43 -21.66 -12.04
N THR A 361 -22.52 -20.33 -11.99
CA THR A 361 -21.90 -19.45 -10.98
C THR A 361 -22.90 -18.93 -9.94
N LYS A 362 -24.18 -19.30 -10.05
CA LYS A 362 -25.29 -18.71 -9.26
C LYS A 362 -25.08 -18.83 -7.75
N ARG A 363 -24.67 -20.00 -7.25
CA ARG A 363 -24.48 -20.25 -5.80
C ARG A 363 -23.35 -19.38 -5.24
N THR A 364 -22.19 -19.40 -5.89
CA THR A 364 -21.03 -18.58 -5.49
C THR A 364 -21.38 -17.09 -5.48
N MET A 365 -22.04 -16.61 -6.53
CA MET A 365 -22.46 -15.22 -6.62
C MET A 365 -23.45 -14.86 -5.51
N LEU A 366 -24.47 -15.70 -5.25
CA LEU A 366 -25.42 -15.49 -4.17
C LEU A 366 -24.73 -15.44 -2.79
N SER A 367 -23.80 -16.37 -2.52
CA SER A 367 -23.06 -16.40 -1.26
C SER A 367 -22.20 -15.15 -1.07
N LEU A 368 -21.48 -14.72 -2.10
CA LEU A 368 -20.65 -13.51 -2.04
C LEU A 368 -21.50 -12.25 -1.87
N THR A 369 -22.59 -12.12 -2.63
CA THR A 369 -23.53 -10.99 -2.47
C THR A 369 -24.14 -11.00 -1.08
N LEU A 370 -24.54 -12.16 -0.54
CA LEU A 370 -25.09 -12.26 0.80
C LEU A 370 -24.09 -11.79 1.86
N VAL A 371 -22.84 -12.26 1.81
CA VAL A 371 -21.79 -11.83 2.74
C VAL A 371 -21.55 -10.32 2.63
N CYS A 372 -21.46 -9.80 1.41
CA CYS A 372 -21.31 -8.36 1.17
C CYS A 372 -22.48 -7.56 1.76
N THR A 373 -23.72 -7.96 1.48
CA THR A 373 -24.92 -7.24 1.92
C THR A 373 -25.09 -7.30 3.43
N VAL A 374 -24.87 -8.45 4.05
CA VAL A 374 -24.92 -8.58 5.53
C VAL A 374 -23.85 -7.72 6.17
N THR A 375 -22.61 -7.77 5.67
CA THR A 375 -21.51 -6.95 6.19
C THR A 375 -21.81 -5.46 6.01
N PHE A 376 -22.32 -5.06 4.85
CA PHE A 376 -22.73 -3.68 4.57
C PHE A 376 -23.78 -3.18 5.57
N LEU A 377 -24.83 -3.96 5.82
CA LEU A 377 -25.88 -3.59 6.78
C LEU A 377 -25.33 -3.47 8.22
N LEU A 378 -24.44 -4.38 8.62
CA LEU A 378 -23.79 -4.34 9.94
C LEU A 378 -22.85 -3.13 10.09
N VAL A 379 -22.14 -2.73 9.04
CA VAL A 379 -21.33 -1.51 9.04
C VAL A 379 -22.24 -0.28 9.11
N CYS A 380 -23.30 -0.22 8.31
CA CYS A 380 -24.25 0.89 8.33
C CYS A 380 -24.95 1.06 9.69
N SER A 381 -25.15 -0.02 10.45
CA SER A 381 -25.71 0.06 11.80
C SER A 381 -24.71 0.50 12.88
N GLY A 382 -23.43 0.69 12.54
CA GLY A 382 -22.39 1.04 13.51
C GLY A 382 -21.94 -0.12 14.39
N THR A 383 -22.18 -1.37 13.97
CA THR A 383 -21.80 -2.57 14.75
C THR A 383 -20.30 -2.65 15.01
N PHE A 384 -19.49 -2.18 14.04
CA PHE A 384 -18.04 -2.31 14.08
C PHE A 384 -17.39 -0.98 14.50
N PHE A 385 -17.29 -0.78 15.82
CA PHE A 385 -16.60 0.39 16.35
C PHE A 385 -15.08 0.34 16.03
N PRO A 386 -14.50 1.42 15.48
CA PRO A 386 -13.13 1.42 14.97
C PRO A 386 -12.04 1.25 16.05
N TYR A 387 -12.27 1.73 17.27
CA TYR A 387 -11.21 1.82 18.29
C TYR A 387 -11.33 0.77 19.39
N SER A 388 -10.23 0.50 20.08
CA SER A 388 -10.21 -0.39 21.24
C SER A 388 -9.25 0.10 22.31
N SER A 389 -9.71 0.12 23.56
CA SER A 389 -8.90 0.35 24.76
C SER A 389 -8.42 -0.95 25.43
N ASN A 390 -8.70 -2.12 24.83
CA ASN A 390 -8.29 -3.40 25.38
C ASN A 390 -6.75 -3.44 25.50
N PRO A 391 -6.18 -3.60 26.72
CA PRO A 391 -4.73 -3.64 26.91
C PRO A 391 -4.04 -4.73 26.09
N ALA A 392 -4.68 -5.87 25.83
CA ALA A 392 -4.08 -6.94 25.04
C ALA A 392 -3.93 -6.58 23.55
N SER A 393 -4.79 -5.70 23.02
CA SER A 393 -4.78 -5.35 21.60
C SER A 393 -5.39 -3.96 21.38
N PRO A 394 -4.69 -2.88 21.78
CA PRO A 394 -5.22 -1.53 21.73
C PRO A 394 -5.18 -0.95 20.30
N LYS A 395 -6.24 -0.24 19.91
CA LYS A 395 -6.35 0.51 18.65
C LYS A 395 -6.88 1.90 19.00
N PRO A 396 -6.01 2.76 19.53
CA PRO A 396 -6.45 4.03 20.09
C PRO A 396 -6.83 5.02 19.00
N LYS A 397 -7.86 5.83 19.30
CA LYS A 397 -8.07 7.12 18.63
C LYS A 397 -6.96 8.08 19.04
N ARG A 398 -6.45 8.87 18.10
CA ARG A 398 -5.36 9.83 18.33
C ARG A 398 -5.89 11.26 18.28
N VAL A 399 -5.70 11.99 19.38
CA VAL A 399 -6.02 13.40 19.50
C VAL A 399 -4.84 14.11 20.14
N PHE A 400 -4.43 15.23 19.55
CA PHE A 400 -3.38 16.07 20.08
C PHE A 400 -3.99 17.35 20.63
N LEU A 401 -3.65 17.69 21.87
CA LEU A 401 -4.17 18.84 22.59
C LEU A 401 -2.99 19.75 22.94
N GLN A 402 -3.05 21.01 22.52
CA GLN A 402 -2.01 22.00 22.78
C GLN A 402 -2.66 23.24 23.38
N HIS A 403 -2.30 23.57 24.62
CA HIS A 403 -2.65 24.87 25.19
C HIS A 403 -1.67 25.91 24.65
N ILE A 404 -2.18 26.83 23.84
CA ILE A 404 -1.39 27.83 23.15
C ILE A 404 -1.82 29.23 23.58
N THR A 405 -0.86 30.13 23.73
CA THR A 405 -1.05 31.57 23.83
C THR A 405 -0.28 32.20 22.68
N ARG A 406 -0.99 32.88 21.78
CA ARG A 406 -0.43 33.40 20.54
C ARG A 406 -0.50 34.91 20.51
N THR A 407 0.57 35.53 20.04
CA THR A 407 0.62 36.94 19.69
C THR A 407 0.96 37.05 18.21
N PHE A 408 0.06 37.66 17.43
CA PHE A 408 0.22 37.85 16.00
C PHE A 408 0.80 39.24 15.75
N HIS A 409 1.90 39.29 15.00
CA HIS A 409 2.56 40.53 14.62
C HIS A 409 2.36 40.79 13.13
N GLY A 410 2.04 42.04 12.78
CA GLY A 410 1.97 42.50 11.40
C GLY A 410 3.37 42.65 10.78
N LEU A 411 3.41 42.96 9.48
CA LEU A 411 4.69 43.20 8.77
C LEU A 411 5.43 44.45 9.28
N ASP A 412 4.74 45.35 9.96
CA ASP A 412 5.25 46.52 10.66
C ASP A 412 5.78 46.18 12.08
N GLY A 413 5.58 44.95 12.54
CA GLY A 413 5.98 44.47 13.88
C GLY A 413 4.96 44.74 14.98
N ASN A 414 3.88 45.47 14.69
CA ASN A 414 2.84 45.77 15.66
C ASN A 414 1.98 44.54 15.96
N VAL A 415 1.50 44.45 17.19
CA VAL A 415 0.59 43.36 17.60
C VAL A 415 -0.78 43.61 16.96
N VAL A 416 -1.22 42.67 16.11
CA VAL A 416 -2.52 42.73 15.42
C VAL A 416 -3.59 41.98 16.20
N LYS A 417 -3.21 40.86 16.83
CA LYS A 417 -4.13 39.97 17.55
C LYS A 417 -3.40 39.25 18.67
N ARG A 418 -4.11 38.98 19.76
CA ARG A 418 -3.70 38.06 20.83
C ARG A 418 -4.83 37.11 21.14
N ASP A 419 -4.51 35.85 21.32
CA ASP A 419 -5.48 34.86 21.80
C ASP A 419 -4.80 33.77 22.64
N SER A 420 -5.63 33.06 23.41
CA SER A 420 -5.22 31.88 24.15
C SER A 420 -6.32 30.84 24.15
N GLY A 421 -5.94 29.57 24.09
CA GLY A 421 -6.87 28.48 23.93
C GLY A 421 -6.22 27.11 23.85
N VAL A 422 -7.06 26.09 23.91
CA VAL A 422 -6.70 24.70 23.65
C VAL A 422 -6.97 24.42 22.19
N TRP A 423 -5.91 24.21 21.43
CA TRP A 423 -5.95 23.77 20.05
C TRP A 423 -5.95 22.24 19.98
N ILE A 424 -6.89 21.68 19.23
CA ILE A 424 -7.27 20.27 19.24
C ILE A 424 -7.19 19.72 17.83
N ASN A 425 -6.36 18.69 17.64
CA ASN A 425 -6.14 18.05 16.35
C ASN A 425 -6.53 16.58 16.41
N GLY A 426 -7.51 16.16 15.60
CA GLY A 426 -7.82 14.76 15.37
C GLY A 426 -6.93 14.18 14.26
N PHE A 427 -6.22 13.09 14.54
CA PHE A 427 -5.21 12.54 13.62
C PHE A 427 -5.76 11.49 12.64
N ASP A 428 -7.07 11.28 12.64
CA ASP A 428 -7.75 10.37 11.73
C ASP A 428 -8.96 11.04 11.07
N TYR A 429 -9.49 10.38 10.04
CA TYR A 429 -10.55 10.91 9.18
C TYR A 429 -11.85 11.23 9.93
N THR A 430 -12.10 10.58 11.07
CA THR A 430 -13.32 10.81 11.87
C THR A 430 -13.24 12.10 12.68
N GLY A 431 -12.07 12.74 12.78
CA GLY A 431 -11.91 13.99 13.51
C GLY A 431 -12.33 13.84 14.97
N MET A 432 -13.28 14.65 15.44
CA MET A 432 -13.81 14.57 16.80
C MET A 432 -15.19 13.90 16.90
N SER A 433 -15.73 13.31 15.82
CA SER A 433 -17.12 12.80 15.77
C SER A 433 -17.44 11.76 16.86
N HIS A 434 -16.47 10.93 17.25
CA HIS A 434 -16.63 9.93 18.31
C HIS A 434 -16.39 10.49 19.73
N ILE A 435 -15.93 11.74 19.85
CA ILE A 435 -15.65 12.41 21.14
C ILE A 435 -16.72 13.47 21.43
N THR A 436 -17.21 14.19 20.42
CA THR A 436 -18.25 15.22 20.56
C THR A 436 -19.49 14.74 21.36
N PRO A 437 -20.01 13.50 21.21
CA PRO A 437 -21.12 13.02 22.03
C PRO A 437 -20.80 12.92 23.54
N HIS A 438 -19.53 12.84 23.92
CA HIS A 438 -19.06 12.77 25.30
C HIS A 438 -18.56 14.12 25.83
N VAL A 439 -18.08 15.00 24.94
CA VAL A 439 -17.61 16.36 25.24
C VAL A 439 -18.26 17.31 24.23
N PRO A 440 -19.53 17.72 24.45
CA PRO A 440 -20.30 18.50 23.48
C PRO A 440 -19.71 19.86 23.14
N GLU A 441 -18.84 20.39 24.00
CA GLU A 441 -18.11 21.64 23.78
C GLU A 441 -17.15 21.53 22.58
N ILE A 442 -16.63 20.34 22.28
CA ILE A 442 -15.78 20.08 21.12
C ILE A 442 -16.66 19.63 19.95
N ASN A 443 -17.31 20.58 19.30
CA ASN A 443 -18.16 20.34 18.13
C ASN A 443 -17.75 21.26 16.96
N ASP A 444 -18.47 21.19 15.84
CA ASP A 444 -18.10 21.95 14.64
C ASP A 444 -18.24 23.49 14.76
N THR A 445 -18.88 24.03 15.80
CA THR A 445 -18.94 25.50 16.03
C THR A 445 -17.63 26.07 16.56
N VAL A 446 -16.77 25.23 17.15
CA VAL A 446 -15.44 25.61 17.65
C VAL A 446 -14.33 25.11 16.72
N ARG A 447 -14.66 24.89 15.44
CA ARG A 447 -13.65 24.64 14.39
C ARG A 447 -12.67 25.81 14.37
N ALA A 448 -11.39 25.49 14.25
CA ALA A 448 -10.38 26.52 14.10
C ALA A 448 -10.34 26.98 12.64
N ASP A 449 -10.54 28.28 12.44
CA ASP A 449 -10.45 28.90 11.12
C ASP A 449 -8.98 28.97 10.67
N CYS A 450 -8.72 28.55 9.43
CA CYS A 450 -7.39 28.74 8.83
C CYS A 450 -7.23 30.18 8.37
N GLU A 451 -6.27 30.91 8.95
CA GLU A 451 -5.93 32.26 8.53
C GLU A 451 -4.94 32.17 7.35
N GLU A 452 -5.45 32.21 6.11
CA GLU A 452 -4.66 31.98 4.89
C GLU A 452 -3.50 32.98 4.69
N SER A 453 -3.65 34.20 5.21
CA SER A 453 -2.61 35.24 5.19
C SER A 453 -1.49 35.00 6.21
N ALA A 454 -1.72 34.13 7.20
CA ALA A 454 -0.74 33.80 8.23
C ALA A 454 0.03 32.52 7.87
N PRO A 455 1.34 32.44 8.17
CA PRO A 455 2.10 31.21 8.03
C PRO A 455 1.43 30.06 8.77
N LEU A 456 1.31 28.91 8.10
CA LEU A 456 0.74 27.68 8.66
C LEU A 456 -0.68 27.87 9.24
N CYS A 457 -1.53 28.64 8.54
CA CYS A 457 -2.89 28.97 8.97
C CYS A 457 -2.97 29.75 10.30
N GLY A 458 -1.87 30.31 10.78
CA GLY A 458 -1.81 30.99 12.08
C GLY A 458 -1.68 30.05 13.29
N PHE A 459 -1.34 28.78 13.08
CA PHE A 459 -1.18 27.80 14.16
C PHE A 459 0.27 27.34 14.33
N PRO A 460 0.72 27.11 15.57
CA PRO A 460 2.10 26.70 15.87
C PRO A 460 2.28 25.18 15.67
N TRP A 461 2.31 24.74 14.41
CA TRP A 461 2.55 23.34 14.07
C TRP A 461 3.97 22.92 14.50
N TYR A 462 4.06 21.96 15.42
CA TYR A 462 5.34 21.38 15.84
C TYR A 462 5.90 20.38 14.82
N LEU A 463 5.01 19.65 14.15
CA LEU A 463 5.35 18.70 13.09
C LEU A 463 4.87 19.25 11.74
N PRO A 464 5.57 18.96 10.63
CA PRO A 464 5.20 19.42 9.30
C PRO A 464 4.00 18.62 8.74
N VAL A 465 2.92 18.47 9.50
CA VAL A 465 1.74 17.66 9.18
C VAL A 465 0.48 18.49 8.93
N HIS A 466 0.61 19.82 8.84
CA HIS A 466 -0.51 20.74 8.65
C HIS A 466 -1.35 20.39 7.40
N PHE A 467 -0.73 19.85 6.35
CA PHE A 467 -1.41 19.46 5.12
C PHE A 467 -2.27 18.19 5.29
N LEU A 468 -1.99 17.35 6.29
CA LEU A 468 -2.76 16.15 6.61
C LEU A 468 -3.98 16.45 7.48
N ILE A 469 -3.93 17.52 8.28
CA ILE A 469 -4.93 17.84 9.31
C ILE A 469 -5.50 19.24 9.05
N ARG A 470 -6.49 19.32 8.17
CA ARG A 470 -7.24 20.57 7.95
C ARG A 470 -8.42 20.73 8.90
N LYS A 471 -8.98 19.62 9.39
CA LYS A 471 -10.05 19.66 10.39
C LYS A 471 -9.44 19.66 11.79
N ASN A 472 -9.41 20.83 12.42
CA ASN A 472 -8.99 21.02 13.80
C ASN A 472 -9.94 21.99 14.53
N TRP A 473 -9.85 22.03 15.86
CA TRP A 473 -10.75 22.76 16.74
C TRP A 473 -9.97 23.65 17.70
N TYR A 474 -10.56 24.75 18.12
CA TYR A 474 -9.95 25.71 19.03
C TYR A 474 -10.94 26.15 20.10
N LEU A 475 -10.64 25.82 21.34
CA LEU A 475 -11.42 26.22 22.51
C LEU A 475 -10.71 27.37 23.23
N PRO A 476 -11.30 28.58 23.31
CA PRO A 476 -10.75 29.66 24.10
C PRO A 476 -10.50 29.24 25.55
N ALA A 477 -9.34 29.62 26.08
CA ALA A 477 -8.93 29.29 27.45
C ALA A 477 -8.03 30.41 27.99
N PRO A 478 -7.88 30.55 29.33
CA PRO A 478 -6.99 31.52 29.93
C PRO A 478 -5.56 31.43 29.38
N GLU A 479 -4.83 32.54 29.43
CA GLU A 479 -3.42 32.59 29.01
C GLU A 479 -2.57 31.62 29.83
N VAL A 480 -1.66 30.92 29.14
CA VAL A 480 -0.61 30.14 29.76
C VAL A 480 0.72 30.72 29.37
N SER A 481 1.59 30.87 30.36
CA SER A 481 2.98 31.28 30.15
C SER A 481 3.91 30.15 30.58
N PRO A 482 4.96 29.85 29.80
CA PRO A 482 6.02 28.98 30.28
C PRO A 482 6.62 29.57 31.56
N ARG A 483 7.09 28.69 32.46
CA ARG A 483 7.73 29.12 33.73
C ARG A 483 8.96 29.99 33.48
N GLU A 484 9.66 29.74 32.38
CA GLU A 484 10.80 30.51 31.88
C GLU A 484 10.49 30.95 30.45
N PRO A 485 10.07 32.21 30.23
CA PRO A 485 9.76 32.69 28.90
C PRO A 485 11.04 32.88 28.09
N ALA A 486 11.12 32.20 26.94
CA ALA A 486 12.13 32.51 25.94
C ALA A 486 11.89 33.92 25.39
N HIS A 487 12.94 34.74 25.37
CA HIS A 487 12.87 36.06 24.76
C HIS A 487 13.14 35.94 23.26
N PHE A 488 12.08 36.04 22.47
CA PHE A 488 12.17 36.08 21.01
C PHE A 488 11.97 37.52 20.51
N ARG A 489 13.01 38.14 19.98
CA ARG A 489 12.99 39.55 19.53
C ARG A 489 13.46 39.68 18.10
N LEU A 490 12.74 40.47 17.30
CA LEU A 490 13.23 40.92 15.99
C LEU A 490 14.39 41.92 16.19
N VAL A 491 15.56 41.59 15.66
CA VAL A 491 16.79 42.39 15.76
C VAL A 491 16.99 43.27 14.54
N SER A 492 16.75 42.74 13.33
CA SER A 492 16.89 43.50 12.10
C SER A 492 15.88 43.09 11.03
N LYS A 493 15.56 44.04 10.14
CA LYS A 493 14.70 43.88 8.97
C LYS A 493 15.38 44.55 7.79
N GLU A 494 15.77 43.77 6.78
CA GLU A 494 16.52 44.25 5.62
C GLU A 494 15.78 43.87 4.33
N GLN A 495 15.58 44.82 3.42
CA GLN A 495 15.09 44.51 2.08
C GLN A 495 16.25 43.98 1.24
N THR A 496 16.07 42.78 0.70
CA THR A 496 17.08 42.13 -0.14
C THR A 496 17.00 42.69 -1.56
N PRO A 497 18.05 42.51 -2.39
CA PRO A 497 18.02 42.93 -3.80
C PRO A 497 16.98 42.19 -4.67
N TRP A 498 16.29 41.18 -4.11
CA TRP A 498 15.42 40.25 -4.83
C TRP A 498 13.94 40.51 -4.48
N ASP A 499 13.64 41.72 -4.00
CA ASP A 499 12.32 42.14 -3.49
C ASP A 499 11.76 41.22 -2.38
N SER A 500 12.66 40.67 -1.56
CA SER A 500 12.30 39.90 -0.37
C SER A 500 12.76 40.61 0.90
N ILE A 501 12.16 40.27 2.04
CA ILE A 501 12.50 40.87 3.33
C ILE A 501 13.22 39.81 4.18
N LYS A 502 14.45 40.11 4.60
CA LYS A 502 15.20 39.31 5.56
C LYS A 502 14.89 39.80 6.98
N LEU A 503 14.42 38.90 7.83
CA LEU A 503 14.15 39.15 9.25
C LEU A 503 15.17 38.39 10.09
N THR A 504 15.85 39.08 11.00
CA THR A 504 16.81 38.48 11.94
C THR A 504 16.22 38.50 13.34
N PHE A 505 16.21 37.35 14.01
CA PHE A 505 15.67 37.21 15.36
C PHE A 505 16.76 36.79 16.35
N GLU A 506 16.63 37.27 17.58
CA GLU A 506 17.37 36.82 18.76
C GLU A 506 16.41 35.99 19.61
N ALA A 507 16.85 34.81 20.02
CA ALA A 507 16.13 33.89 20.89
C ALA A 507 17.05 33.57 22.08
N THR A 508 16.70 34.03 23.28
CA THR A 508 17.46 33.78 24.52
C THR A 508 16.63 33.12 25.59
#